data_AF-A0A9N9AR60-F1
#
_entry.id   AF-A0A9N9AR60-F1
#
_cell.length_a   1.000
_cell.length_b   1.000
_cell.length_c   1.000
_cell.angle_alpha   90.00
_cell.angle_beta   90.00
_cell.angle_gamma   90.00
#
_symmetry.space_group_name_H-M   'P 1'
#
loop_
_entity.id
_entity.type
_entity.pdbx_description
1 polymer ?
#
loop_
_entity_poly.entity_id
_entity_poly.type
_entity_poly.pdbx_seq_one_letter_code
_entity_poly.pdbx_strand_id
1 'polypeptide(L)'
;MNLNNSKFISNIEKVTLESYLWRPSVLSTLTSSIKHLNIHLSDPSKFLSDLIQSKPQLLSLTIQCLNGKFSFSNDTFKLFPNSLTSIKFVYCDFLKSLLNISTPLKIKTLKVVGKIKGITLLIQKVGSYLEHLELDISSASDKYKTTESIANYCDKIKFLCISFDEGNEL
;
A
#
# COMPACT_ATOMS: atom_id res chain seq x y z
N MET A 1 -15.08 18.95 -14.01
CA MET A 1 -15.49 17.77 -14.83
C MET A 1 -16.59 17.04 -14.07
N ASN A 2 -17.77 16.82 -14.67
CA ASN A 2 -18.90 16.20 -13.99
C ASN A 2 -18.72 14.67 -14.00
N LEU A 3 -18.26 14.12 -12.87
CA LEU A 3 -18.09 12.67 -12.66
C LEU A 3 -19.42 11.96 -12.33
N ASN A 4 -20.57 12.47 -12.80
CA ASN A 4 -21.87 11.81 -12.58
C ASN A 4 -22.37 11.03 -13.80
N ASN A 5 -21.58 10.93 -14.87
CA ASN A 5 -21.95 10.07 -16.00
C ASN A 5 -21.62 8.61 -15.67
N SER A 6 -22.60 7.88 -15.14
CA SER A 6 -22.45 6.49 -14.70
C SER A 6 -21.92 5.55 -15.80
N LYS A 7 -22.32 5.78 -17.06
CA LYS A 7 -21.88 4.98 -18.21
C LYS A 7 -20.40 5.20 -18.55
N PHE A 8 -19.88 6.40 -18.31
CA PHE A 8 -18.45 6.67 -18.47
C PHE A 8 -17.63 5.98 -17.37
N ILE A 9 -18.12 6.00 -16.14
CA ILE A 9 -17.36 5.54 -14.96
C ILE A 9 -17.38 4.02 -14.82
N SER A 10 -18.42 3.34 -15.31
CA SER A 10 -18.55 1.87 -15.21
C SER A 10 -17.42 1.08 -15.87
N ASN A 11 -16.70 1.69 -16.81
CA ASN A 11 -15.59 1.04 -17.52
C ASN A 11 -14.21 1.44 -16.96
N ILE A 12 -14.17 2.32 -15.95
CA ILE A 12 -12.92 2.75 -15.34
C ILE A 12 -12.50 1.69 -14.32
N GLU A 13 -11.40 1.01 -14.62
CA GLU A 13 -10.79 0.04 -13.71
C GLU A 13 -9.62 0.61 -12.92
N LYS A 14 -8.98 1.68 -13.43
CA LYS A 14 -7.81 2.32 -12.83
C LYS A 14 -8.10 3.79 -12.54
N VAL A 15 -7.91 4.18 -11.28
CA VAL A 15 -8.12 5.55 -10.82
C VAL A 15 -6.88 6.03 -10.09
N THR A 16 -6.45 7.25 -10.39
CA THR A 16 -5.43 7.99 -9.62
C THR A 16 -6.08 9.21 -9.00
N LEU A 17 -5.83 9.43 -7.72
CA LEU A 17 -6.47 10.48 -6.94
C LEU A 17 -5.41 11.32 -6.23
N GLU A 18 -5.41 12.62 -6.49
CA GLU A 18 -4.43 13.58 -5.97
C GLU A 18 -5.01 14.45 -4.89
N SER A 19 -4.32 14.60 -3.76
CA SER A 19 -4.81 15.16 -2.48
C SER A 19 -5.62 16.46 -2.58
N TYR A 20 -5.31 17.35 -3.52
CA TYR A 20 -6.02 18.63 -3.69
C TYR A 20 -7.39 18.51 -4.38
N LEU A 21 -7.70 17.37 -5.02
CA LEU A 21 -8.98 17.15 -5.70
C LEU A 21 -10.00 16.39 -4.84
N TRP A 22 -9.71 16.16 -3.55
CA TRP A 22 -10.48 15.23 -2.74
C TRP A 22 -11.74 15.82 -2.12
N ARG A 23 -12.88 15.25 -2.51
CA ARG A 23 -14.13 15.31 -1.76
C ARG A 23 -14.62 13.88 -1.50
N PRO A 24 -14.89 13.46 -0.25
CA PRO A 24 -15.38 12.11 0.07
C PRO A 24 -16.58 11.67 -0.76
N SER A 25 -17.44 12.62 -1.15
CA SER A 25 -18.61 12.38 -1.99
C SER A 25 -18.31 11.90 -3.41
N VAL A 26 -17.09 12.10 -3.91
CA VAL A 26 -16.68 11.61 -5.25
C VAL A 26 -16.40 10.11 -5.22
N LEU A 27 -16.17 9.51 -4.05
CA LEU A 27 -15.76 8.10 -3.94
C LEU A 27 -16.90 7.13 -3.73
N SER A 28 -18.01 7.61 -3.16
CA SER A 28 -19.25 6.84 -3.19
C SER A 28 -19.79 6.70 -4.62
N THR A 29 -19.49 7.65 -5.51
CA THR A 29 -19.90 7.59 -6.93
C THR A 29 -18.93 6.80 -7.80
N LEU A 30 -17.69 6.60 -7.34
CA LEU A 30 -16.78 5.67 -7.99
C LEU A 30 -17.42 4.29 -8.01
N THR A 31 -17.39 3.66 -9.18
CA THR A 31 -18.08 2.39 -9.45
C THR A 31 -17.44 1.22 -8.71
N SER A 32 -18.16 0.12 -8.64
CA SER A 32 -17.64 -1.17 -8.18
C SER A 32 -16.57 -1.77 -9.11
N SER A 33 -16.41 -1.23 -10.33
CA SER A 33 -15.47 -1.70 -11.36
C SER A 33 -14.00 -1.38 -11.07
N ILE A 34 -13.71 -0.55 -10.07
CA ILE A 34 -12.32 -0.15 -9.79
C ILE A 34 -11.54 -1.33 -9.22
N LYS A 35 -10.48 -1.69 -9.94
CA LYS A 35 -9.55 -2.76 -9.60
C LYS A 35 -8.19 -2.21 -9.17
N HIS A 36 -7.81 -1.04 -9.68
CA HIS A 36 -6.50 -0.43 -9.46
C HIS A 36 -6.67 1.00 -8.95
N LEU A 37 -6.17 1.25 -7.75
CA LEU A 37 -6.34 2.52 -7.08
C LEU A 37 -4.98 3.09 -6.69
N ASN A 38 -4.68 4.30 -7.17
CA ASN A 38 -3.51 5.06 -6.78
C ASN A 38 -3.94 6.32 -6.03
N ILE A 39 -3.34 6.56 -4.87
CA ILE A 39 -3.77 7.59 -3.95
C ILE A 39 -2.55 8.41 -3.54
N HIS A 40 -2.55 9.70 -3.85
CA HIS A 40 -1.53 10.63 -3.40
C HIS A 40 -2.13 11.49 -2.28
N LEU A 41 -1.63 11.31 -1.06
CA LEU A 41 -2.24 11.85 0.15
C LEU A 41 -1.29 12.81 0.86
N SER A 42 -1.86 13.95 1.27
CA SER A 42 -1.25 14.89 2.20
C SER A 42 -1.72 14.67 3.65
N ASP A 43 -2.80 13.92 3.88
CA ASP A 43 -3.18 13.31 5.16
C ASP A 43 -4.11 12.11 4.86
N PRO A 44 -3.65 10.87 5.08
CA PRO A 44 -4.37 9.69 4.66
C PRO A 44 -5.30 9.10 5.73
N SER A 45 -5.23 9.59 6.97
CA SER A 45 -5.64 8.84 8.17
C SER A 45 -7.13 8.50 8.27
N LYS A 46 -8.01 9.44 7.95
CA LYS A 46 -9.48 9.27 8.09
C LYS A 46 -10.16 8.63 6.89
N PHE A 47 -9.51 8.70 5.74
CA PHE A 47 -10.18 8.49 4.47
C PHE A 47 -9.94 7.08 3.91
N LEU A 48 -8.74 6.55 4.16
CA LEU A 48 -8.31 5.29 3.58
C LEU A 48 -9.15 4.09 4.04
N SER A 49 -9.72 4.15 5.26
CA SER A 49 -10.61 3.12 5.80
C SER A 49 -11.85 2.93 4.92
N ASP A 50 -12.54 4.03 4.65
CA ASP A 50 -13.84 4.03 3.97
C ASP A 50 -13.66 3.62 2.50
N LEU A 51 -12.54 4.05 1.90
CA LEU A 51 -12.22 3.67 0.53
C LEU A 51 -11.90 2.20 0.38
N ILE A 52 -11.06 1.66 1.26
CA ILE A 52 -10.67 0.25 1.20
C ILE A 52 -11.89 -0.64 1.45
N GLN A 53 -12.74 -0.28 2.42
CA GLN A 53 -13.94 -1.04 2.76
C GLN A 53 -15.01 -1.02 1.67
N SER A 54 -15.16 0.09 0.95
CA SER A 54 -16.18 0.23 -0.10
C SER A 54 -15.84 -0.48 -1.42
N LYS A 55 -14.64 -1.07 -1.56
CA LYS A 55 -14.12 -1.64 -2.82
C LYS A 55 -13.72 -3.10 -2.70
N PRO A 56 -14.68 -4.04 -2.58
CA PRO A 56 -14.38 -5.46 -2.40
C PRO A 56 -13.67 -6.13 -3.59
N GLN A 57 -13.65 -5.50 -4.77
CA GLN A 57 -12.99 -6.00 -5.99
C GLN A 57 -11.59 -5.42 -6.21
N LEU A 58 -11.08 -4.62 -5.27
CA LEU A 58 -9.80 -3.95 -5.44
C LEU A 58 -8.65 -4.96 -5.50
N LEU A 59 -7.96 -5.02 -6.64
CA LEU A 59 -6.83 -5.92 -6.88
C LEU A 59 -5.49 -5.29 -6.53
N SER A 60 -5.36 -3.98 -6.73
CA SER A 60 -4.11 -3.24 -6.53
C SER A 60 -4.33 -1.90 -5.85
N LEU A 61 -3.48 -1.60 -4.88
CA LEU A 61 -3.47 -0.34 -4.15
C LEU A 61 -2.08 0.29 -4.16
N THR A 62 -1.98 1.54 -4.61
CA THR A 62 -0.78 2.38 -4.45
C THR A 62 -1.12 3.55 -3.55
N ILE A 63 -0.29 3.76 -2.52
CA ILE A 63 -0.41 4.89 -1.60
C ILE A 63 0.91 5.65 -1.60
N GLN A 64 0.84 6.91 -1.95
CA GLN A 64 1.96 7.85 -1.94
C GLN A 64 1.68 8.94 -0.90
N CYS A 65 2.59 9.07 0.06
CA CYS A 65 2.51 10.04 1.14
C CYS A 65 3.40 11.23 0.81
N LEU A 66 2.81 12.43 0.74
CA LEU A 66 3.57 13.63 0.33
C LEU A 66 4.37 14.27 1.48
N ASN A 67 3.92 14.15 2.73
CA ASN A 67 4.55 14.84 3.87
C ASN A 67 5.10 13.93 4.98
N GLY A 68 5.36 12.64 4.70
CA GLY A 68 6.22 11.73 5.49
C GLY A 68 5.82 11.37 6.93
N LYS A 69 4.95 12.14 7.61
CA LYS A 69 4.58 11.92 9.01
C LYS A 69 3.07 11.80 9.16
N PHE A 70 2.56 10.58 9.00
CA PHE A 70 1.16 10.26 9.26
C PHE A 70 1.04 9.03 10.13
N SER A 71 0.13 9.08 11.08
CA SER A 71 -0.37 7.90 11.78
C SER A 71 -1.75 7.56 11.24
N PHE A 72 -1.99 6.27 11.01
CA PHE A 72 -3.32 5.76 10.75
C PHE A 72 -3.88 5.17 12.03
N SER A 73 -5.21 5.20 12.16
CA SER A 73 -5.84 4.39 13.19
C SER A 73 -5.53 2.92 12.93
N ASN A 74 -5.49 2.12 14.01
CA ASN A 74 -5.33 0.67 13.88
C ASN A 74 -6.48 0.03 13.09
N ASP A 75 -7.59 0.75 12.92
CA ASP A 75 -8.80 0.27 12.28
C ASP A 75 -8.79 0.47 10.76
N THR A 76 -7.95 1.36 10.23
CA THR A 76 -7.92 1.70 8.79
C THR A 76 -7.80 0.46 7.90
N PHE A 77 -7.02 -0.51 8.36
CA PHE A 77 -6.66 -1.66 7.56
C PHE A 77 -7.31 -2.98 8.01
N LYS A 78 -8.20 -2.93 9.02
CA LYS A 78 -8.86 -4.14 9.53
C LYS A 78 -9.61 -4.92 8.46
N LEU A 79 -10.09 -4.24 7.42
CA LEU A 79 -10.95 -4.79 6.39
C LEU A 79 -10.35 -4.59 4.99
N PHE A 80 -9.12 -5.05 4.77
CA PHE A 80 -8.63 -5.16 3.39
C PHE A 80 -9.48 -6.14 2.57
N PRO A 81 -9.80 -5.83 1.31
CA PRO A 81 -10.46 -6.75 0.41
C PRO A 81 -9.65 -8.03 0.27
N ASN A 82 -10.32 -9.17 0.35
CA ASN A 82 -9.70 -10.48 0.11
C ASN A 82 -9.16 -10.62 -1.33
N SER A 83 -9.60 -9.75 -2.25
CA SER A 83 -9.17 -9.67 -3.64
C SER A 83 -7.87 -8.90 -3.84
N LEU A 84 -7.38 -8.18 -2.82
CA LEU A 84 -6.18 -7.35 -2.93
C LEU A 84 -4.94 -8.24 -3.04
N THR A 85 -4.27 -8.16 -4.19
CA THR A 85 -3.09 -8.98 -4.52
C THR A 85 -1.82 -8.15 -4.67
N SER A 86 -1.93 -6.83 -4.81
CA SER A 86 -0.80 -5.93 -5.01
C SER A 86 -0.90 -4.69 -4.13
N ILE A 87 0.17 -4.38 -3.40
CA ILE A 87 0.28 -3.16 -2.62
C ILE A 87 1.61 -2.46 -2.91
N LYS A 88 1.52 -1.14 -3.12
CA LYS A 88 2.67 -0.25 -3.25
C LYS A 88 2.59 0.91 -2.25
N PHE A 89 3.63 1.07 -1.44
CA PHE A 89 3.81 2.22 -0.56
C PHE A 89 4.96 3.10 -1.05
N VAL A 90 4.75 4.42 -1.04
CA VAL A 90 5.74 5.40 -1.48
C VAL A 90 5.84 6.51 -0.43
N TYR A 91 7.00 6.61 0.23
CA TYR A 91 7.34 7.59 1.27
C TYR A 91 6.41 7.57 2.50
N CYS A 92 5.94 6.39 2.89
CA CYS A 92 4.91 6.22 3.91
C CYS A 92 5.43 5.53 5.19
N ASP A 93 5.40 6.21 6.34
CA ASP A 93 5.93 5.70 7.64
C ASP A 93 4.89 4.92 8.49
N PHE A 94 3.81 4.42 7.88
CA PHE A 94 2.68 3.85 8.63
C PHE A 94 2.59 2.32 8.61
N LEU A 95 3.64 1.58 8.22
CA LEU A 95 3.58 0.12 8.18
C LEU A 95 3.14 -0.49 9.51
N LYS A 96 3.40 0.18 10.64
CA LYS A 96 2.90 -0.22 11.97
C LYS A 96 1.39 -0.51 11.97
N SER A 97 0.59 0.29 11.29
CA SER A 97 -0.87 0.09 11.23
C SER A 97 -1.25 -1.18 10.46
N LEU A 98 -0.44 -1.61 9.48
CA LEU A 98 -0.65 -2.88 8.77
C LEU A 98 -0.31 -4.11 9.64
N LEU A 99 0.62 -3.94 10.58
CA LEU A 99 1.00 -5.03 11.48
C LEU A 99 -0.14 -5.42 12.43
N ASN A 100 -1.07 -4.50 12.70
CA ASN A 100 -2.20 -4.72 13.61
C ASN A 100 -3.43 -5.38 12.97
N ILE A 101 -3.39 -5.70 11.67
CA ILE A 101 -4.50 -6.36 10.99
C ILE A 101 -4.63 -7.81 11.48
N SER A 102 -5.80 -8.23 11.93
CA SER A 102 -6.03 -9.60 12.40
C SER A 102 -6.15 -10.61 11.26
N THR A 103 -6.60 -10.16 10.08
CA THR A 103 -6.74 -10.99 8.89
C THR A 103 -5.40 -11.15 8.14
N PRO A 104 -5.07 -12.36 7.67
CA PRO A 104 -3.89 -12.57 6.83
C PRO A 104 -3.98 -11.79 5.52
N LEU A 105 -3.00 -10.93 5.25
CA LEU A 105 -2.87 -10.26 3.95
C LEU A 105 -2.26 -11.22 2.94
N LYS A 106 -3.08 -11.71 1.99
CA LYS A 106 -2.64 -12.62 0.92
C LYS A 106 -2.13 -11.89 -0.31
N ILE A 107 -1.28 -10.88 -0.09
CA ILE A 107 -0.71 -10.10 -1.19
C ILE A 107 0.41 -10.87 -1.88
N LYS A 108 0.46 -10.79 -3.20
CA LYS A 108 1.48 -11.40 -4.05
C LYS A 108 2.59 -10.43 -4.44
N THR A 109 2.26 -9.16 -4.51
CA THR A 109 3.18 -8.09 -4.89
C THR A 109 3.25 -7.05 -3.79
N LEU A 110 4.47 -6.79 -3.31
CA LEU A 110 4.75 -5.73 -2.36
C LEU A 110 5.87 -4.84 -2.92
N LYS A 111 5.57 -3.55 -3.07
CA LYS A 111 6.57 -2.52 -3.41
C LYS A 111 6.61 -1.46 -2.33
N VAL A 112 7.79 -1.15 -1.82
CA VAL A 112 8.00 -0.21 -0.71
C VAL A 112 9.14 0.72 -1.11
N VAL A 113 8.83 2.01 -1.27
CA VAL A 113 9.80 3.05 -1.69
C VAL A 113 9.95 4.09 -0.59
N GLY A 114 11.19 4.46 -0.27
CA GLY A 114 11.53 5.45 0.75
C GLY A 114 11.82 4.87 2.14
N LYS A 115 12.12 5.76 3.10
CA LYS A 115 12.49 5.39 4.48
C LYS A 115 11.28 4.86 5.23
N ILE A 116 11.21 3.54 5.40
CA ILE A 116 10.03 2.89 5.96
C ILE A 116 10.41 1.97 7.12
N LYS A 117 9.92 2.31 8.32
CA LYS A 117 10.13 1.52 9.53
C LYS A 117 9.20 0.31 9.58
N GLY A 118 9.68 -0.80 10.14
CA GLY A 118 8.87 -2.00 10.37
C GLY A 118 8.68 -2.90 9.15
N ILE A 119 9.46 -2.69 8.08
CA ILE A 119 9.40 -3.53 6.87
C ILE A 119 9.68 -5.01 7.16
N THR A 120 10.62 -5.28 8.08
CA THR A 120 10.94 -6.63 8.56
C THR A 120 9.70 -7.36 9.09
N LEU A 121 8.90 -6.70 9.94
CA LEU A 121 7.69 -7.28 10.50
C LEU A 121 6.60 -7.48 9.44
N LEU A 122 6.51 -6.59 8.45
CA LEU A 122 5.59 -6.75 7.34
C LEU A 122 5.94 -7.99 6.52
N ILE A 123 7.22 -8.19 6.20
CA ILE A 123 7.73 -9.35 5.47
C ILE A 123 7.42 -10.64 6.21
N GLN A 124 7.67 -10.69 7.53
CA GLN A 124 7.31 -11.86 8.35
C GLN A 124 5.82 -12.21 8.24
N LYS A 125 4.96 -11.18 8.16
CA LYS A 125 3.52 -11.34 8.13
C LYS A 125 2.97 -11.79 6.77
N VAL A 126 3.53 -11.28 5.67
CA VAL A 126 3.00 -11.50 4.32
C VAL A 126 3.89 -12.39 3.45
N GLY A 127 5.08 -12.75 3.94
CA GLY A 127 6.16 -13.35 3.15
C GLY A 127 5.77 -14.63 2.42
N SER A 128 4.99 -15.50 3.07
CA SER A 128 4.55 -16.79 2.52
C SER A 128 3.55 -16.66 1.35
N TYR A 129 3.09 -15.44 1.05
CA TYR A 129 2.23 -15.12 -0.09
C TYR A 129 2.97 -14.35 -1.19
N LEU A 130 4.13 -13.77 -0.90
CA LEU A 130 4.82 -12.89 -1.84
C LEU A 130 5.45 -13.69 -2.99
N GLU A 131 5.16 -13.24 -4.20
CA GLU A 131 5.81 -13.69 -5.43
C GLU A 131 6.73 -12.59 -5.99
N HIS A 132 6.43 -11.31 -5.72
CA HIS A 132 7.19 -10.14 -6.21
C HIS A 132 7.44 -9.17 -5.07
N LEU A 133 8.70 -8.83 -4.84
CA LEU A 133 9.13 -7.93 -3.77
C LEU A 133 10.10 -6.87 -4.30
N GLU A 134 9.74 -5.62 -4.10
CA GLU A 134 10.57 -4.46 -4.41
C GLU A 134 10.73 -3.60 -3.16
N LEU A 135 11.95 -3.45 -2.67
CA LEU A 135 12.25 -2.68 -1.46
C LEU A 135 13.32 -1.63 -1.71
N ASP A 136 13.11 -0.47 -1.12
CA ASP A 136 14.11 0.59 -0.98
C ASP A 136 14.49 0.73 0.49
N ILE A 137 15.72 0.33 0.85
CA ILE A 137 16.17 0.22 2.23
C ILE A 137 17.31 1.22 2.46
N SER A 138 17.04 2.28 3.23
CA SER A 138 17.99 3.36 3.48
C SER A 138 18.85 3.20 4.75
N SER A 139 18.72 2.09 5.48
CA SER A 139 19.36 1.90 6.79
C SER A 139 20.18 0.62 6.80
N ALA A 140 21.47 0.74 7.11
CA ALA A 140 22.39 -0.40 7.17
C ALA A 140 21.94 -1.46 8.19
N SER A 141 21.38 -1.02 9.32
CA SER A 141 20.87 -1.95 10.34
C SER A 141 19.59 -2.68 9.90
N ASP A 142 18.74 -2.03 9.10
CA ASP A 142 17.53 -2.64 8.55
C ASP A 142 17.85 -3.56 7.39
N LYS A 143 18.94 -3.30 6.63
CA LYS A 143 19.40 -4.14 5.52
C LYS A 143 19.59 -5.60 5.93
N TYR A 144 20.37 -5.85 6.99
CA TYR A 144 20.65 -7.23 7.44
C TYR A 144 19.36 -7.94 7.89
N LYS A 145 18.59 -7.31 8.79
CA LYS A 145 17.35 -7.89 9.33
C LYS A 145 16.30 -8.14 8.27
N THR A 146 16.19 -7.23 7.31
CA THR A 146 15.25 -7.35 6.18
C THR A 146 15.66 -8.48 5.26
N THR A 147 16.94 -8.59 4.92
CA THR A 147 17.45 -9.68 4.09
C THR A 147 17.25 -11.05 4.76
N GLU A 148 17.56 -11.15 6.05
CA GLU A 148 17.31 -12.35 6.85
C GLU A 148 15.83 -12.72 6.88
N SER A 149 14.94 -11.73 7.03
CA SER A 149 13.50 -11.97 6.99
C SER A 149 13.02 -12.41 5.61
N ILE A 150 13.59 -11.90 4.52
CA ILE A 150 13.24 -12.37 3.17
C ILE A 150 13.64 -13.85 3.04
N ALA A 151 14.87 -14.21 3.41
CA ALA A 151 15.36 -15.59 3.34
C ALA A 151 14.49 -16.56 4.16
N ASN A 152 14.02 -16.14 5.34
CA ASN A 152 13.28 -16.99 6.25
C ASN A 152 11.78 -17.10 5.95
N TYR A 153 11.17 -16.07 5.37
CA TYR A 153 9.71 -15.97 5.27
C TYR A 153 9.16 -15.93 3.84
N CYS A 154 10.00 -15.76 2.81
CA CYS A 154 9.56 -15.55 1.42
C CYS A 154 9.92 -16.72 0.49
N ASP A 155 9.28 -17.87 0.68
CA ASP A 155 9.53 -19.12 -0.05
C ASP A 155 9.07 -19.12 -1.52
N LYS A 156 8.18 -18.19 -1.91
CA LYS A 156 7.56 -18.13 -3.24
C LYS A 156 8.06 -17.02 -4.15
N ILE A 157 9.11 -16.31 -3.74
CA ILE A 157 9.63 -15.16 -4.49
C ILE A 157 10.15 -15.62 -5.86
N LYS A 158 9.61 -14.97 -6.89
CA LYS A 158 10.02 -15.09 -8.29
C LYS A 158 10.77 -13.86 -8.77
N PHE A 159 10.44 -12.71 -8.19
CA PHE A 159 11.09 -11.43 -8.48
C PHE A 159 11.49 -10.72 -7.20
N LEU A 160 12.77 -10.37 -7.09
CA LEU A 160 13.33 -9.64 -5.96
C LEU A 160 14.17 -8.47 -6.47
N CYS A 161 13.80 -7.26 -6.06
CA CYS A 161 14.62 -6.06 -6.25
C CYS A 161 14.81 -5.37 -4.89
N ILE A 162 16.05 -5.13 -4.51
CA ILE A 162 16.39 -4.41 -3.29
C ILE A 162 17.36 -3.29 -3.68
N SER A 163 16.94 -2.04 -3.50
CA SER A 163 17.83 -0.89 -3.58
C SER A 163 18.31 -0.50 -2.18
N PHE A 164 19.58 -0.13 -2.09
CA PHE A 164 20.17 0.43 -0.89
C PHE A 164 20.49 1.89 -1.18
N ASP A 165 19.83 2.79 -0.46
CA ASP A 165 20.18 4.20 -0.49
C ASP A 165 21.34 4.40 0.48
N GLU A 166 22.56 4.46 -0.06
CA GLU A 166 23.74 4.92 0.67
C GLU A 166 23.59 6.43 0.82
N GLY A 167 22.74 6.85 1.76
CA GLY A 167 22.53 8.26 2.04
C GLY A 167 23.89 8.93 2.22
N ASN A 168 24.24 9.84 1.31
CA ASN A 168 25.34 10.76 1.53
C ASN A 168 24.95 11.60 2.75
N GLU A 169 25.42 11.20 3.93
CA GLU A 169 25.39 12.04 5.13
C GLU A 169 26.30 13.24 4.86
N LEU A 170 25.74 14.26 4.20
CA LEU A 170 26.30 15.60 4.09
C LEU A 170 25.99 16.40 5.35
#